data_AF-A0A838S6E5-F1
#
_entry.id   AF-A0A838S6E5-F1
#
_cell.length_a   1.000
_cell.length_b   1.000
_cell.length_c   1.000
_cell.angle_alpha   90.00
_cell.angle_beta   90.00
_cell.angle_gamma   90.00
#
_symmetry.space_group_name_H-M   'P 1'
#
loop_
_entity.id
_entity.type
_entity.pdbx_description
1 polymer ?
#
loop_
_entity_poly.entity_id
_entity_poly.type
_entity_poly.pdbx_seq_one_letter_code
_entity_poly.pdbx_strand_id
1 'polypeptide(L)'
;MIVDLPSTTTSAVNRKLVDLRDKGGAVALGRVLTLVIVTDDGAQAEEAIEAANAASREHPCRVLVLARGAKRAAARLDAQIRVGGDAGALEVLV
;
A
#
# COMPACT_ATOMS: atom_id res chain seq x y z
N MET A 1 2.48 -10.33 -4.42
CA MET A 1 3.88 -10.17 -3.90
C MET A 1 3.89 -9.08 -2.85
N ILE A 2 4.51 -9.32 -1.70
CA ILE A 2 4.64 -8.33 -0.61
C ILE A 2 6.12 -7.97 -0.43
N VAL A 3 6.39 -6.68 -0.24
CA VAL A 3 7.71 -6.12 0.06
C VAL A 3 7.66 -5.37 1.38
N ASP A 4 8.32 -5.91 2.39
CA ASP A 4 8.46 -5.28 3.70
C ASP A 4 9.61 -4.27 3.73
N LEU A 5 9.35 -3.12 4.35
CA LEU A 5 10.29 -2.02 4.56
C LEU A 5 10.26 -1.61 6.04
N PRO A 6 10.86 -2.40 6.94
CA PRO A 6 10.91 -2.07 8.36
C PRO A 6 11.82 -0.87 8.62
N SER A 7 11.47 -0.03 9.59
CA SER A 7 12.28 1.14 10.00
C SER A 7 12.73 2.02 8.82
N THR A 8 11.76 2.41 8.00
CA THR A 8 11.97 3.08 6.72
C THR A 8 11.65 4.58 6.79
N THR A 9 11.75 5.24 5.64
CA THR A 9 11.33 6.63 5.43
C THR A 9 10.43 6.71 4.20
N THR A 10 9.61 7.75 4.11
CA THR A 10 8.75 7.98 2.94
C THR A 10 9.55 8.10 1.64
N SER A 11 10.78 8.63 1.68
CA SER A 11 11.66 8.71 0.51
C SER A 11 12.17 7.34 0.07
N ALA A 12 12.52 6.45 1.01
CA ALA A 12 12.90 5.08 0.73
C ALA A 12 11.73 4.26 0.17
N VAL A 13 10.53 4.44 0.73
CA VAL A 13 9.29 3.85 0.20
C VAL A 13 9.03 4.30 -1.24
N ASN A 14 9.11 5.61 -1.50
CA ASN A 14 8.89 6.15 -2.84
C ASN A 14 9.92 5.61 -3.86
N ARG A 15 11.20 5.54 -3.47
CA ARG A 15 12.24 4.94 -4.30
C ARG A 15 11.90 3.49 -4.65
N LYS A 16 11.50 2.70 -3.65
CA LYS A 16 11.14 1.30 -3.86
C LYS A 16 9.92 1.14 -4.77
N LEU A 17 8.92 2.01 -4.66
CA LEU A 17 7.77 2.04 -5.55
C LEU A 17 8.16 2.29 -7.00
N VAL A 18 9.08 3.24 -7.25
CA VAL A 18 9.61 3.50 -8.60
C VAL A 18 10.36 2.28 -9.13
N ASP A 19 11.28 1.71 -8.34
CA ASP A 19 12.04 0.52 -8.74
C ASP A 19 11.14 -0.67 -9.11
N LEU A 20 10.04 -0.86 -8.38
CA LEU A 20 9.09 -1.95 -8.63
C LEU A 20 8.30 -1.74 -9.93
N ARG A 21 7.93 -0.49 -10.25
CA ARG A 21 7.26 -0.16 -11.51
C ARG A 21 8.16 -0.35 -12.72
N ASP A 22 9.42 0.04 -12.58
CA ASP A 22 10.40 -0.10 -13.66
C ASP A 22 10.69 -1.58 -13.95
N LYS A 23 10.89 -2.38 -12.90
CA LYS A 23 11.10 -3.83 -13.02
C LYS A 23 9.88 -4.59 -13.50
N GLY A 24 8.68 -4.11 -13.17
CA GLY A 24 7.41 -4.69 -13.61
C GLY A 24 7.10 -4.46 -15.09
N GLY A 25 7.96 -3.74 -15.83
CA GLY A 25 7.73 -3.36 -17.22
C GLY A 25 6.59 -2.35 -17.30
N ALA A 26 6.91 -1.08 -17.06
CA ALA A 26 6.01 0.06 -16.94
C ALA A 26 4.63 -0.09 -17.62
N VAL A 27 3.69 -0.76 -16.95
CA VAL A 27 2.28 -0.58 -17.25
C VAL A 27 1.89 0.67 -16.47
N ALA A 28 2.02 1.82 -17.13
CA ALA A 28 1.40 3.05 -16.66
C ALA A 28 -0.11 2.86 -16.72
N LEU A 29 -0.67 2.13 -15.75
CA LEU A 29 -2.10 2.02 -15.58
C LEU A 29 -2.59 3.40 -15.20
N GLY A 30 -3.35 4.00 -16.12
CA GLY A 30 -3.99 5.30 -15.95
C GLY A 30 -4.59 5.39 -14.57
N ARG A 31 -3.95 6.17 -13.69
CA ARG A 31 -4.38 6.28 -12.29
C ARG A 31 -5.48 7.31 -12.24
N VAL A 32 -6.72 6.83 -12.14
CA VAL A 32 -7.89 7.70 -12.06
C VAL A 32 -8.23 8.04 -10.60
N LEU A 33 -7.97 7.12 -9.66
CA LEU A 33 -8.34 7.27 -8.25
C LEU A 33 -7.26 6.77 -7.27
N THR A 34 -7.04 7.52 -6.19
CA THR A 34 -6.28 7.07 -5.01
C THR A 34 -7.25 6.97 -3.83
N LEU A 35 -7.44 5.76 -3.30
CA LEU A 35 -8.20 5.51 -2.09
C LEU A 35 -7.27 5.56 -0.88
N VAL A 36 -7.58 6.39 0.10
CA VAL A 36 -6.82 6.51 1.35
C VAL A 36 -7.64 5.92 2.49
N ILE A 37 -7.06 5.00 3.23
CA ILE A 37 -7.67 4.33 4.39
C ILE A 37 -6.86 4.72 5.62
N VAL A 38 -7.50 5.30 6.62
CA VAL A 38 -6.86 5.62 7.90
C VAL A 38 -7.48 4.75 8.97
N THR A 39 -6.66 3.96 9.64
CA THR A 39 -7.11 2.97 10.62
C THR A 39 -6.09 2.84 11.75
N ASP A 40 -6.47 2.18 12.83
CA ASP A 40 -5.49 1.66 13.79
C ASP A 40 -4.86 0.37 13.26
N ASP A 41 -3.64 0.09 13.73
CA ASP A 41 -2.93 -1.14 13.40
C ASP A 41 -3.67 -2.38 13.96
N GLY A 42 -3.69 -3.48 13.19
CA GLY A 42 -4.40 -4.71 13.54
C GLY A 42 -5.47 -5.16 12.52
N ALA A 43 -6.41 -6.01 12.98
CA ALA A 43 -7.35 -6.73 12.11
C ALA A 43 -8.20 -5.81 11.21
N GLN A 44 -8.57 -4.63 11.71
CA GLN A 44 -9.36 -3.64 10.97
C GLN A 44 -8.64 -3.15 9.70
N ALA A 45 -7.31 -3.10 9.71
CA ALA A 45 -6.53 -2.70 8.55
C ALA A 45 -6.62 -3.74 7.44
N GLU A 46 -6.51 -5.03 7.77
CA GLU A 46 -6.61 -6.11 6.78
C GLU A 46 -8.02 -6.22 6.21
N GLU A 47 -9.06 -6.13 7.04
CA GLU A 47 -10.46 -6.11 6.57
C GLU A 47 -10.71 -4.95 5.59
N ALA A 48 -10.18 -3.75 5.89
CA ALA A 48 -10.31 -2.60 5.01
C ALA A 48 -9.53 -2.77 3.69
N ILE A 49 -8.34 -3.40 3.75
CA ILE A 49 -7.55 -3.74 2.55
C ILE A 49 -8.30 -4.74 1.68
N GLU A 50 -8.87 -5.80 2.27
CA GLU A 50 -9.66 -6.80 1.53
C GLU A 50 -10.87 -6.16 0.82
N ALA A 51 -11.60 -5.30 1.52
CA ALA A 51 -12.72 -4.56 0.95
C ALA A 51 -12.28 -3.64 -0.20
N ALA A 52 -11.16 -2.93 -0.04
CA ALA A 52 -10.59 -2.07 -1.07
C ALA A 52 -10.12 -2.87 -2.30
N ASN A 53 -9.49 -4.02 -2.08
CA ASN A 53 -9.05 -4.92 -3.14
C ASN A 53 -10.25 -5.50 -3.89
N ALA A 54 -11.37 -5.79 -3.21
CA ALA A 54 -12.61 -6.17 -3.87
C ALA A 54 -13.15 -5.05 -4.77
N ALA A 55 -13.29 -3.82 -4.25
CA ALA A 55 -13.80 -2.67 -5.00
C ALA A 55 -12.91 -2.27 -6.20
N SER A 56 -11.59 -2.41 -6.05
CA SER A 56 -10.62 -2.04 -7.08
C SER A 56 -10.71 -2.87 -8.37
N ARG A 57 -11.36 -4.05 -8.32
CA ARG A 57 -11.61 -4.88 -9.51
C ARG A 57 -12.55 -4.19 -10.50
N GLU A 58 -13.56 -3.46 -9.99
CA GLU A 58 -14.52 -2.71 -10.80
C GLU A 58 -14.05 -1.27 -11.04
N HIS A 59 -13.33 -0.71 -10.07
CA HIS A 59 -12.86 0.67 -10.10
C HIS A 59 -11.35 0.73 -9.86
N PRO A 60 -10.52 0.63 -10.92
CA PRO A 60 -9.07 0.62 -10.78
C PRO A 60 -8.56 1.81 -9.94
N CYS A 61 -7.99 1.49 -8.79
CA CYS A 61 -7.50 2.48 -7.84
C CYS A 61 -6.13 2.10 -7.26
N ARG A 62 -5.42 3.10 -6.76
CA ARG A 62 -4.27 2.92 -5.87
C ARG A 62 -4.78 2.98 -4.43
N VAL A 63 -4.44 1.99 -3.61
CA VAL A 63 -4.83 1.96 -2.19
C VAL A 63 -3.64 2.40 -1.34
N LEU A 64 -3.86 3.39 -0.48
CA LEU A 64 -2.91 3.87 0.52
C LEU A 64 -3.52 3.70 1.90
N VAL A 65 -2.94 2.84 2.72
CA VAL A 65 -3.35 2.61 4.10
C VAL A 65 -2.39 3.33 5.02
N LEU A 66 -2.94 4.03 6.01
CA LEU A 66 -2.21 4.57 7.14
C LEU A 66 -2.68 3.84 8.38
N ALA A 67 -1.93 2.81 8.77
CA ALA A 67 -2.13 2.10 10.02
C ALA A 67 -1.41 2.85 11.16
N ARG A 68 -2.17 3.36 12.12
CA ARG A 68 -1.62 4.09 13.26
C ARG A 68 -1.04 3.11 14.27
N GLY A 69 0.27 3.18 14.44
CA GLY A 69 0.97 2.49 15.52
C GLY A 69 0.62 3.05 16.91
N ALA A 70 1.13 2.39 17.95
CA ALA A 70 0.87 2.78 19.32
C ALA A 70 1.41 4.20 19.65
N LYS A 71 0.54 5.08 20.17
CA LYS A 71 0.87 6.48 20.50
C LYS A 71 2.07 6.69 21.42
N ARG A 72 2.39 5.68 22.25
CA ARG A 72 3.49 5.74 23.23
C ARG A 72 4.75 4.99 22.79
N ALA A 73 4.75 4.40 21.60
CA ALA A 73 5.93 3.77 21.04
C ALA A 73 6.93 4.81 20.52
N ALA A 74 8.17 4.37 20.27
CA ALA A 74 9.15 5.21 19.59
C ALA A 74 8.64 5.62 18.20
N ALA A 75 8.98 6.85 17.78
CA ALA A 75 8.68 7.32 16.44
C ALA A 75 9.40 6.44 15.41
N ARG A 76 8.62 5.70 14.62
CA ARG A 76 9.11 4.83 13.55
C ARG A 76 8.08 4.76 12.43
N LEU A 77 8.55 4.44 11.25
CA LEU A 77 7.74 4.10 10.10
C LEU A 77 8.18 2.72 9.62
N ASP A 78 7.23 1.81 9.51
CA ASP A 78 7.38 0.63 8.67
C ASP A 78 6.45 0.78 7.48
N ALA A 79 6.73 0.09 6.39
CA ALA A 79 5.84 0.07 5.25
C ALA A 79 5.79 -1.29 4.58
N GLN A 80 4.67 -1.57 3.93
CA GLN A 80 4.52 -2.70 3.01
C GLN A 80 4.07 -2.21 1.64
N ILE A 81 4.73 -2.71 0.60
CA ILE A 81 4.26 -2.55 -0.77
C ILE A 81 3.74 -3.90 -1.25
N ARG A 82 2.44 -3.98 -1.55
CA ARG A 82 1.79 -5.18 -2.08
C ARG A 82 1.47 -4.97 -3.56
N VAL A 83 2.02 -5.84 -4.42
CA VAL A 83 1.91 -5.76 -5.90
C VAL A 83 1.52 -7.12 -6.47
N GLY A 84 0.50 -7.16 -7.33
CA GLY A 84 0.03 -8.36 -8.05
C GLY A 84 -0.59 -9.47 -7.19
N GLY A 85 -1.49 -10.27 -7.77
CA GLY A 85 -2.10 -11.49 -7.17
C GLY A 85 -3.05 -11.25 -6.00
N ASP A 86 -2.54 -10.68 -4.90
CA ASP A 86 -3.29 -10.36 -3.67
C ASP A 86 -3.85 -8.93 -3.68
N ALA A 87 -3.33 -8.08 -4.56
CA ALA A 87 -3.60 -6.66 -4.48
C ALA A 87 -4.94 -6.25 -5.10
N GLY A 88 -5.51 -6.94 -6.11
CA GLY A 88 -6.74 -6.52 -6.82
C GLY A 88 -6.61 -5.16 -7.52
N ALA A 89 -6.28 -4.14 -6.74
CA ALA A 89 -5.59 -2.92 -7.03
C ALA A 89 -4.21 -3.22 -7.60
N LEU A 90 -3.76 -2.30 -8.42
CA LEU A 90 -2.48 -2.42 -9.10
C LEU A 90 -1.32 -2.31 -8.11
N GLU A 91 -1.52 -1.54 -7.04
CA GLU A 91 -0.56 -1.30 -5.95
C GLU A 91 -1.32 -0.95 -4.65
N VAL A 92 -1.00 -1.65 -3.56
CA VAL A 92 -1.42 -1.29 -2.19
C VAL A 92 -0.18 -0.90 -1.39
N LEU A 93 -0.19 0.28 -0.78
CA LEU A 93 0.83 0.74 0.15
C LEU A 93 0.24 0.80 1.56
N VAL A 94 0.86 0.11 2.51
CA VAL A 94 0.53 0.15 3.95
C VAL A 94 1.66 0.82 4.70
#